data_AF-A0A7X4CJD3-F1
#
_entry.id   AF-A0A7X4CJD3-F1
#
_cell.length_a   1.000
_cell.length_b   1.000
_cell.length_c   1.000
_cell.angle_alpha   90.00
_cell.angle_beta   90.00
_cell.angle_gamma   90.00
#
_symmetry.space_group_name_H-M   'P 1'
#
loop_
_entity.id
_entity.type
_entity.pdbx_description
1 polymer ?
#
loop_
_entity_poly.entity_id
_entity_poly.type
_entity_poly.pdbx_seq_one_letter_code
_entity_poly.pdbx_strand_id
1 'polypeptide(L)'
;MAHESGWFPSPLPAIYAGETLADYRRWLPATSFEANLSLGGSYVSDKVEDYYLTPYDIGYGHVVKFDHDFIGRAALEERAKEPHKHKRTLRWSKDDVVKVFASQLGEGARYKFMDMPASHYATCPYDQVSMNGSPAGISHYPVYTANVRGWISLALLDEGAAEPGTGVTLTWGEPDGGTAKPTVERHVQTEIACIVDPCPISVEAREAYRKQAI
;
A
#
# COMPACT_ATOMS: atom_id res chain seq x y z
N MET A 1 -15.46 6.99 -2.16
CA MET A 1 -15.19 5.59 -1.73
C MET A 1 -13.98 5.53 -0.80
N ALA A 2 -13.78 4.45 -0.02
CA ALA A 2 -12.73 4.33 1.01
C ALA A 2 -11.30 4.74 0.56
N HIS A 3 -10.96 4.46 -0.69
CA HIS A 3 -9.67 4.82 -1.28
C HIS A 3 -9.53 6.32 -1.58
N GLU A 4 -10.63 7.03 -1.82
CA GLU A 4 -10.60 8.49 -1.98
C GLU A 4 -10.51 9.22 -0.64
N SER A 5 -11.00 8.59 0.44
CA SER A 5 -10.94 9.11 1.80
C SER A 5 -9.59 8.86 2.49
N GLY A 6 -8.70 8.07 1.89
CA GLY A 6 -7.37 7.82 2.46
C GLY A 6 -7.30 6.78 3.58
N TRP A 7 -8.32 5.94 3.72
CA TRP A 7 -8.30 4.86 4.71
C TRP A 7 -7.46 3.69 4.19
N PHE A 8 -6.47 3.25 4.98
CA PHE A 8 -5.56 2.14 4.64
C PHE A 8 -6.15 0.83 5.22
N PRO A 9 -6.77 -0.04 4.40
CA PRO A 9 -7.67 -1.06 4.94
C PRO A 9 -6.99 -2.40 5.28
N SER A 10 -5.86 -2.75 4.66
CA SER A 10 -5.18 -4.03 4.93
C SER A 10 -3.68 -3.88 5.23
N PRO A 11 -3.33 -3.22 6.36
CA PRO A 11 -1.99 -3.39 6.92
C PRO A 11 -1.77 -4.87 7.25
N LEU A 12 -0.58 -5.40 6.96
CA LEU A 12 -0.24 -6.76 7.35
C LEU A 12 -0.25 -6.85 8.88
N PRO A 13 -0.96 -7.83 9.49
CA PRO A 13 -0.87 -8.07 10.92
C PRO A 13 0.59 -8.30 11.34
N ALA A 14 1.15 -7.41 12.15
CA ALA A 14 2.56 -7.42 12.55
C ALA A 14 2.85 -8.46 13.65
N ILE A 15 2.54 -9.72 13.37
CA ILE A 15 2.51 -10.80 14.39
C ILE A 15 3.35 -12.02 14.05
N TYR A 16 3.94 -12.08 12.85
CA TYR A 16 4.62 -13.28 12.33
C TYR A 16 6.04 -13.47 12.88
N ALA A 17 6.63 -12.43 13.49
CA ALA A 17 7.97 -12.44 14.03
C ALA A 17 8.01 -12.08 15.53
N GLY A 18 9.21 -12.22 16.13
CA GLY A 18 9.49 -11.84 17.52
C GLY A 18 9.00 -12.86 18.57
N GLU A 19 9.79 -13.02 19.63
CA GLU A 19 9.51 -13.98 20.72
C GLU A 19 8.30 -13.58 21.57
N THR A 20 8.06 -12.29 21.75
CA THR A 20 6.97 -11.76 22.59
C THR A 20 5.57 -12.14 22.09
N LEU A 21 5.43 -12.50 20.81
CA LEU A 21 4.17 -12.91 20.18
C LEU A 21 4.10 -14.42 19.91
N ALA A 22 5.08 -15.21 20.35
CA ALA A 22 5.13 -16.65 20.10
C ALA A 22 3.89 -17.38 20.64
N ASP A 23 3.46 -17.08 21.87
CA ASP A 23 2.28 -17.70 22.48
C ASP A 23 1.00 -17.30 21.75
N TYR A 24 0.88 -16.06 21.28
CA TYR A 24 -0.24 -15.61 20.47
C TYR A 24 -0.32 -16.38 19.15
N ARG A 25 0.82 -16.59 18.47
CA ARG A 25 0.89 -17.43 17.26
C ARG A 25 0.53 -18.89 17.53
N ARG A 26 0.93 -19.47 18.67
CA ARG A 26 0.55 -20.84 19.04
C ARG A 26 -0.95 -20.99 19.33
N TRP A 27 -1.58 -19.92 19.80
CA TRP A 27 -3.01 -19.89 20.06
C TRP A 27 -3.85 -19.76 18.78
N LEU A 28 -3.37 -19.04 17.76
CA LEU A 28 -4.08 -18.85 16.50
C LEU A 28 -4.27 -20.19 15.76
N PRO A 29 -5.49 -20.52 15.30
CA PRO A 29 -5.71 -21.72 14.50
C PRO A 29 -5.11 -21.57 13.11
N ALA A 30 -4.72 -22.68 12.48
CA ALA A 30 -4.22 -22.70 11.11
C ALA A 30 -5.26 -22.24 10.06
N THR A 31 -6.53 -22.18 10.43
CA THR A 31 -7.65 -21.65 9.61
C THR A 31 -7.94 -20.17 9.88
N SER A 32 -7.14 -19.51 10.73
CA SER A 32 -7.27 -18.07 11.00
C SER A 32 -7.03 -17.24 9.76
N PHE A 33 -7.52 -16.00 9.79
CA PHE A 33 -7.26 -15.02 8.73
C PHE A 33 -5.75 -14.82 8.55
N GLU A 34 -5.01 -14.69 9.65
CA GLU A 34 -3.57 -14.46 9.67
C GLU A 34 -2.77 -15.62 9.08
N ALA A 35 -3.22 -16.87 9.27
CA ALA A 35 -2.57 -18.03 8.69
C ALA A 35 -2.84 -18.20 7.17
N ASN A 36 -3.91 -17.60 6.65
CA ASN A 36 -4.38 -17.81 5.28
C ASN A 36 -4.37 -16.53 4.40
N LEU A 37 -4.01 -15.38 4.96
CA LEU A 37 -3.91 -14.14 4.19
C LEU A 37 -2.80 -14.23 3.14
N SER A 38 -2.89 -13.35 2.15
CA SER A 38 -1.92 -13.27 1.06
C SER A 38 -1.26 -11.90 1.00
N LEU A 39 0.06 -11.91 0.80
CA LEU A 39 0.81 -10.77 0.27
C LEU A 39 0.87 -10.89 -1.25
N GLY A 40 0.73 -9.77 -1.96
CA GLY A 40 0.88 -9.72 -3.40
C GLY A 40 1.30 -8.34 -3.86
N GLY A 41 1.92 -8.27 -5.03
CA GLY A 41 2.50 -7.04 -5.55
C GLY A 41 3.99 -7.16 -5.85
N SER A 42 4.56 -6.07 -6.35
CA SER A 42 5.97 -6.01 -6.75
C SER A 42 6.97 -5.83 -5.60
N TYR A 43 6.52 -5.48 -4.39
CA TYR A 43 7.42 -5.30 -3.25
C TYR A 43 7.86 -6.66 -2.68
N VAL A 44 9.17 -6.92 -2.70
CA VAL A 44 9.76 -8.18 -2.25
C VAL A 44 10.82 -7.90 -1.18
N SER A 45 10.64 -8.54 -0.02
CA SER A 45 11.66 -8.68 1.01
C SER A 45 11.73 -10.12 1.50
N ASP A 46 12.90 -10.55 1.94
CA ASP A 46 13.13 -11.82 2.61
C ASP A 46 12.76 -11.79 4.10
N LYS A 47 12.41 -10.61 4.63
CA LYS A 47 11.99 -10.39 6.02
C LYS A 47 10.55 -9.92 6.08
N VAL A 48 9.73 -10.63 6.83
CA VAL A 48 8.31 -10.29 7.00
C VAL A 48 8.13 -8.95 7.73
N GLU A 49 9.10 -8.59 8.57
CA GLU A 49 9.10 -7.35 9.34
C GLU A 49 9.18 -6.10 8.46
N ASP A 50 9.73 -6.20 7.25
CA ASP A 50 9.79 -5.08 6.30
C ASP A 50 8.41 -4.69 5.74
N TYR A 51 7.41 -5.57 5.90
CA TYR A 51 6.02 -5.31 5.55
C TYR A 51 5.22 -4.71 6.72
N TYR A 52 5.79 -4.61 7.91
CA TYR A 52 5.09 -4.10 9.09
C TYR A 52 5.03 -2.58 9.08
N LEU A 53 3.91 -2.06 9.57
CA LEU A 53 3.63 -0.64 9.60
C LEU A 53 3.31 -0.20 11.03
N THR A 54 3.73 1.01 11.39
CA THR A 54 3.37 1.63 12.65
C THR A 54 2.13 2.52 12.48
N PRO A 55 1.46 2.91 13.58
CA PRO A 55 0.39 3.90 13.52
C PRO A 55 0.82 5.22 12.87
N TYR A 56 2.09 5.61 12.98
CA TYR A 56 2.60 6.84 12.38
C TYR A 56 2.62 6.75 10.84
N ASP A 57 3.09 5.61 10.30
CA ASP A 57 3.20 5.39 8.85
C ASP A 57 1.83 5.47 8.14
N ILE A 58 0.78 4.93 8.76
CA ILE A 58 -0.57 4.88 8.17
C ILE A 58 -1.45 6.08 8.51
N GLY A 59 -0.90 7.10 9.17
CA GLY A 59 -1.59 8.35 9.50
C GLY A 59 -2.46 8.30 10.76
N TYR A 60 -2.24 7.33 11.64
CA TYR A 60 -2.92 7.19 12.94
C TYR A 60 -2.11 7.76 14.11
N GLY A 61 -1.00 8.47 13.87
CA GLY A 61 -0.23 9.13 14.94
C GLY A 61 -1.08 10.05 15.84
N HIS A 62 -2.10 10.71 15.28
CA HIS A 62 -2.97 11.63 16.02
C HIS A 62 -3.86 10.95 17.08
N VAL A 63 -4.13 9.64 16.94
CA VAL A 63 -4.91 8.86 17.94
C VAL A 63 -4.03 8.21 19.00
N VAL A 64 -2.70 8.22 18.85
CA VAL A 64 -1.78 7.71 19.88
C VAL A 64 -1.75 8.69 21.05
N LYS A 65 -2.10 8.21 22.25
CA LYS A 65 -2.09 8.99 23.49
C LYS A 65 -1.30 8.25 24.57
N PHE A 66 -0.28 8.90 25.11
CA PHE A 66 0.61 8.35 26.15
C PHE A 66 0.11 8.68 27.57
N ASP A 67 -1.21 8.80 27.73
CA ASP A 67 -1.89 9.14 28.98
C ASP A 67 -2.43 7.92 29.75
N HIS A 68 -2.19 6.71 29.23
CA HIS A 68 -2.57 5.44 29.85
C HIS A 68 -1.59 4.32 29.46
N ASP A 69 -1.68 3.18 30.14
CA ASP A 69 -0.87 1.99 29.85
C ASP A 69 -1.52 1.14 28.74
N PHE A 70 -0.71 0.70 27.78
CA PHE A 70 -1.14 -0.20 26.71
C PHE A 70 0.05 -1.00 26.14
N ILE A 71 -0.26 -2.13 25.50
CA ILE A 71 0.76 -2.98 24.87
C ILE A 71 1.47 -2.21 23.76
N GLY A 72 2.80 -2.19 23.81
CA GLY A 72 3.62 -1.50 22.80
C GLY A 72 3.83 0.00 23.05
N ARG A 73 3.36 0.54 24.18
CA ARG A 73 3.57 1.96 24.55
C ARG A 73 5.02 2.41 24.42
N ALA A 74 5.95 1.77 25.12
CA ALA A 74 7.36 2.14 25.10
C ALA A 74 7.96 2.08 23.68
N ALA A 75 7.53 1.11 22.86
CA ALA A 75 7.95 1.04 21.47
C ALA A 75 7.42 2.23 20.66
N LEU A 76 6.15 2.62 20.84
CA LEU A 76 5.59 3.79 20.15
C LEU A 76 6.19 5.13 20.62
N GLU A 77 6.61 5.24 21.88
CA GLU A 77 7.33 6.42 22.41
C GLU A 77 8.70 6.58 21.73
N GLU A 78 9.43 5.50 21.50
CA GLU A 78 10.69 5.54 20.75
C GLU A 78 10.48 5.79 19.27
N ARG A 79 9.51 5.09 18.65
CA ARG A 79 9.19 5.28 17.24
C ARG A 79 8.75 6.71 16.93
N ALA A 80 8.06 7.39 17.83
CA ALA A 80 7.63 8.79 17.63
C ALA A 80 8.76 9.77 17.30
N LYS A 81 10.01 9.40 17.60
CA LYS A 81 11.21 10.22 17.37
C LYS A 81 11.88 9.94 16.02
N GLU A 82 11.42 8.90 15.31
CA GLU A 82 11.98 8.47 14.04
C GLU A 82 11.25 9.13 12.86
N PRO A 83 11.90 9.24 11.68
CA PRO A 83 11.18 9.55 10.44
C PRO A 83 10.11 8.51 10.15
N HIS A 84 8.98 8.96 9.62
CA HIS A 84 7.82 8.12 9.32
C HIS A 84 7.46 8.19 7.85
N LYS A 85 6.79 7.15 7.36
CA LYS A 85 6.20 7.23 6.01
C LYS A 85 5.01 8.17 6.00
N HIS A 86 4.81 8.78 4.84
CA HIS A 86 3.75 9.72 4.56
C HIS A 86 2.66 9.06 3.74
N LYS A 87 1.46 8.99 4.31
CA LYS A 87 0.29 8.54 3.56
C LYS A 87 -0.10 9.56 2.49
N ARG A 88 -0.11 9.13 1.24
CA ARG A 88 -0.42 9.91 0.03
C ARG A 88 -1.32 9.13 -0.92
N THR A 89 -1.77 9.79 -1.97
CA THR A 89 -2.44 9.15 -3.10
C THR A 89 -1.51 9.23 -4.30
N LEU A 90 -1.35 8.14 -5.06
CA LEU A 90 -0.68 8.16 -6.35
C LEU A 90 -1.72 8.23 -7.44
N ARG A 91 -1.60 9.19 -8.35
CA ARG A 91 -2.39 9.25 -9.58
C ARG A 91 -1.59 8.64 -10.72
N TRP A 92 -2.12 7.60 -11.33
CA TRP A 92 -1.42 6.80 -12.32
C TRP A 92 -1.48 7.45 -13.70
N SER A 93 -0.40 7.30 -14.47
CA SER A 93 -0.30 7.74 -15.86
C SER A 93 -1.35 7.07 -16.73
N LYS A 94 -2.11 7.88 -17.47
CA LYS A 94 -3.12 7.40 -18.41
C LYS A 94 -2.49 6.49 -19.48
N ASP A 95 -1.34 6.89 -20.01
CA ASP A 95 -0.73 6.17 -21.13
C ASP A 95 -0.17 4.81 -20.67
N ASP A 96 0.41 4.75 -19.46
CA ASP A 96 0.88 3.49 -18.89
C ASP A 96 -0.28 2.56 -18.50
N VAL A 97 -1.38 3.10 -17.98
CA VAL A 97 -2.61 2.34 -17.74
C VAL A 97 -3.17 1.76 -19.05
N VAL A 98 -3.27 2.58 -20.10
CA VAL A 98 -3.76 2.13 -21.42
C VAL A 98 -2.83 1.04 -21.97
N LYS A 99 -1.52 1.18 -21.81
CA LYS A 99 -0.54 0.15 -22.17
C LYS A 99 -0.79 -1.16 -21.42
N VAL A 100 -1.12 -1.12 -20.12
CA VAL A 100 -1.51 -2.32 -19.37
C VAL A 100 -2.79 -2.95 -19.93
N PHE A 101 -3.85 -2.18 -20.15
CA PHE A 101 -5.10 -2.71 -20.72
C PHE A 101 -4.90 -3.28 -22.13
N ALA A 102 -4.15 -2.59 -22.99
CA ALA A 102 -3.85 -3.05 -24.34
C ALA A 102 -3.13 -4.41 -24.32
N SER A 103 -2.21 -4.63 -23.39
CA SER A 103 -1.48 -5.91 -23.26
C SER A 103 -2.34 -7.11 -22.88
N GLN A 104 -3.58 -6.87 -22.41
CA GLN A 104 -4.51 -7.94 -22.02
C GLN A 104 -5.32 -8.46 -23.21
N LEU A 105 -5.23 -7.81 -24.37
CA LEU A 105 -6.00 -8.12 -25.57
C LEU A 105 -5.05 -8.59 -26.68
N GLY A 106 -5.26 -9.81 -27.17
CA GLY A 106 -4.48 -10.40 -28.25
C GLY A 106 -3.41 -11.38 -27.78
N GLU A 107 -2.35 -11.50 -28.58
CA GLU A 107 -1.25 -12.45 -28.37
C GLU A 107 0.03 -11.74 -27.88
N GLY A 108 0.92 -12.47 -27.22
CA GLY A 108 2.23 -11.97 -26.79
C GLY A 108 2.37 -11.84 -25.27
N ALA A 109 3.40 -11.09 -24.85
CA ALA A 109 3.64 -10.83 -23.43
C ALA A 109 2.57 -9.88 -22.88
N ARG A 110 2.03 -10.24 -21.71
CA ARG A 110 1.02 -9.45 -21.01
C ARG A 110 1.58 -8.85 -19.72
N TYR A 111 1.11 -7.67 -19.35
CA TYR A 111 1.30 -7.15 -18.01
C TYR A 111 0.30 -7.77 -17.03
N LYS A 112 0.49 -7.56 -15.72
CA LYS A 112 -0.45 -8.05 -14.71
C LYS A 112 -1.86 -7.53 -15.00
N PHE A 113 -2.84 -8.42 -14.92
CA PHE A 113 -4.26 -8.13 -15.12
C PHE A 113 -4.71 -6.99 -14.20
N MET A 114 -5.32 -5.98 -14.79
CA MET A 114 -5.85 -4.80 -14.11
C MET A 114 -7.40 -4.85 -14.14
N ASP A 115 -7.98 -5.47 -13.11
CA ASP A 115 -9.43 -5.59 -12.96
C ASP A 115 -10.09 -4.30 -12.47
N MET A 116 -11.25 -3.93 -13.01
CA MET A 116 -11.94 -2.67 -12.72
C MET A 116 -13.21 -2.92 -11.87
N PRO A 117 -13.46 -2.14 -10.80
CA PRO A 117 -12.79 -0.89 -10.43
C PRO A 117 -11.61 -1.04 -9.46
N ALA A 118 -11.27 -2.24 -9.00
CA ALA A 118 -10.20 -2.44 -8.03
C ALA A 118 -9.33 -3.62 -8.42
N SER A 119 -8.03 -3.38 -8.60
CA SER A 119 -7.07 -4.37 -9.13
C SER A 119 -6.19 -5.02 -8.08
N HIS A 120 -6.53 -4.94 -6.78
CA HIS A 120 -5.81 -5.71 -5.77
C HIS A 120 -6.19 -7.20 -5.90
N TYR A 121 -5.18 -8.07 -5.88
CA TYR A 121 -5.35 -9.52 -6.07
C TYR A 121 -4.80 -10.35 -4.91
N ALA A 122 -4.56 -9.69 -3.78
CA ALA A 122 -4.13 -10.27 -2.52
C ALA A 122 -4.77 -9.51 -1.35
N THR A 123 -4.79 -10.13 -0.17
CA THR A 123 -5.31 -9.51 1.05
C THR A 123 -4.52 -8.24 1.38
N CYS A 124 -3.19 -8.30 1.29
CA CYS A 124 -2.26 -7.20 1.49
C CYS A 124 -1.53 -6.91 0.16
N PRO A 125 -2.06 -5.99 -0.67
CA PRO A 125 -1.42 -5.58 -1.94
C PRO A 125 -0.31 -4.53 -1.70
N TYR A 126 0.95 -4.89 -1.93
CA TYR A 126 2.14 -4.09 -1.64
C TYR A 126 2.99 -4.01 -2.91
N ASP A 127 2.87 -2.90 -3.64
CA ASP A 127 3.67 -2.64 -4.83
C ASP A 127 4.82 -1.68 -4.50
N GLN A 128 6.01 -1.96 -5.02
CA GLN A 128 7.19 -1.11 -4.90
C GLN A 128 6.93 0.24 -5.57
N VAL A 129 7.21 1.33 -4.84
CA VAL A 129 7.32 2.67 -5.39
C VAL A 129 8.78 3.08 -5.37
N SER A 130 9.25 3.64 -6.48
CA SER A 130 10.63 4.09 -6.65
C SER A 130 10.68 5.54 -7.10
N MET A 131 11.72 6.25 -6.70
CA MET A 131 12.05 7.60 -7.17
C MET A 131 13.51 7.60 -7.61
N ASN A 132 13.78 8.04 -8.85
CA ASN A 132 15.13 8.04 -9.43
C ASN A 132 15.83 6.67 -9.36
N GLY A 133 15.09 5.58 -9.61
CA GLY A 133 15.60 4.22 -9.60
C GLY A 133 15.87 3.63 -8.20
N SER A 134 15.58 4.36 -7.12
CA SER A 134 15.74 3.89 -5.74
C SER A 134 14.37 3.67 -5.07
N PRO A 135 14.22 2.66 -4.19
CA PRO A 135 13.01 2.48 -3.38
C PRO A 135 12.65 3.77 -2.62
N ALA A 136 11.38 4.13 -2.64
CA ALA A 136 10.85 5.36 -2.05
C ALA A 136 9.52 5.19 -1.31
N GLY A 137 9.04 3.95 -1.19
CA GLY A 137 7.80 3.64 -0.49
C GLY A 137 7.08 2.43 -1.07
N ILE A 138 5.82 2.30 -0.66
CA ILE A 138 4.91 1.25 -1.13
C ILE A 138 3.59 1.86 -1.60
N SER A 139 3.01 1.25 -2.61
CA SER A 139 1.65 1.51 -3.08
C SER A 139 0.71 0.40 -2.64
N HIS A 140 -0.54 0.76 -2.42
CA HIS A 140 -1.57 -0.05 -1.80
C HIS A 140 -2.95 0.27 -2.42
N TYR A 141 -3.77 -0.76 -2.63
CA TYR A 141 -5.12 -0.64 -3.23
C TYR A 141 -5.20 0.19 -4.53
N PRO A 142 -4.71 -0.36 -5.66
CA PRO A 142 -4.95 0.22 -6.97
C PRO A 142 -6.45 0.15 -7.33
N VAL A 143 -7.01 1.30 -7.70
CA VAL A 143 -8.44 1.46 -8.01
C VAL A 143 -8.65 2.49 -9.10
N TYR A 144 -9.62 2.24 -9.98
CA TYR A 144 -10.20 3.26 -10.83
C TYR A 144 -11.31 4.00 -10.07
N THR A 145 -11.32 5.33 -10.14
CA THR A 145 -12.49 6.11 -9.72
C THR A 145 -12.96 7.07 -10.80
N ALA A 146 -14.28 7.07 -11.02
CA ALA A 146 -14.94 7.96 -11.96
C ALA A 146 -14.85 9.44 -11.53
N ASN A 147 -14.67 9.74 -10.23
CA ASN A 147 -14.58 11.12 -9.73
C ASN A 147 -13.31 11.83 -10.20
N VAL A 148 -12.19 11.10 -10.26
CA VAL A 148 -10.92 11.62 -10.81
C VAL A 148 -10.70 11.20 -12.27
N ARG A 149 -11.61 10.37 -12.82
CA ARG A 149 -11.55 9.77 -14.15
C ARG A 149 -10.20 9.10 -14.43
N GLY A 150 -9.70 8.37 -13.45
CA GLY A 150 -8.35 7.81 -13.50
C GLY A 150 -8.10 6.73 -12.46
N TRP A 151 -6.97 6.06 -12.64
CA TRP A 151 -6.44 5.10 -11.69
C TRP A 151 -5.67 5.83 -10.59
N ILE A 152 -5.92 5.41 -9.36
CA ILE A 152 -5.21 5.88 -8.18
C ILE A 152 -4.81 4.68 -7.31
N SER A 153 -3.85 4.90 -6.43
CA SER A 153 -3.60 4.02 -5.29
C SER A 153 -3.31 4.85 -4.05
N LEU A 154 -3.49 4.26 -2.87
CA LEU A 154 -2.88 4.81 -1.65
C LEU A 154 -1.40 4.47 -1.67
N ALA A 155 -0.58 5.31 -1.04
CA ALA A 155 0.83 5.01 -0.88
C ALA A 155 1.35 5.49 0.47
N LEU A 156 2.36 4.79 0.96
CA LEU A 156 3.16 5.19 2.11
C LEU A 156 4.55 5.51 1.57
N LEU A 157 4.88 6.80 1.48
CA LEU A 157 6.08 7.30 0.83
C LEU A 157 7.10 7.81 1.84
N ASP A 158 8.37 7.67 1.53
CA ASP A 158 9.43 8.32 2.29
C ASP A 158 9.37 9.85 2.12
N GLU A 159 9.87 10.61 3.10
CA GLU A 159 9.81 12.09 3.16
C GLU A 159 10.16 12.74 1.80
N GLY A 160 11.28 12.33 1.19
CA GLY A 160 11.77 12.91 -0.06
C GLY A 160 10.90 12.65 -1.29
N ALA A 161 9.97 11.68 -1.22
CA ALA A 161 9.03 11.35 -2.30
C ALA A 161 7.58 11.77 -1.99
N ALA A 162 7.31 12.31 -0.81
CA ALA A 162 5.95 12.50 -0.31
C ALA A 162 5.31 13.86 -0.69
N GLU A 163 6.07 14.78 -1.25
CA GLU A 163 5.57 16.11 -1.65
C GLU A 163 4.55 16.01 -2.80
N PRO A 164 3.34 16.57 -2.67
CA PRO A 164 2.38 16.62 -3.77
C PRO A 164 2.96 17.26 -5.03
N GLY A 165 2.68 16.66 -6.20
CA GLY A 165 3.27 17.02 -7.48
C GLY A 165 4.56 16.28 -7.82
N THR A 166 5.16 15.57 -6.86
CA THR A 166 6.36 14.74 -7.12
C THR A 166 6.04 13.60 -8.08
N GLY A 167 6.94 13.36 -9.04
CA GLY A 167 6.88 12.22 -9.94
C GLY A 167 7.56 11.00 -9.33
N VAL A 168 6.86 9.88 -9.28
CA VAL A 168 7.37 8.59 -8.81
C VAL A 168 6.99 7.48 -9.79
N THR A 169 7.64 6.32 -9.69
CA THR A 169 7.35 5.16 -10.51
C THR A 169 6.82 4.03 -9.63
N LEU A 170 5.70 3.44 -10.02
CA LEU A 170 5.15 2.24 -9.41
C LEU A 170 5.51 1.02 -10.27
N THR A 171 6.01 -0.05 -9.66
CA THR A 171 6.19 -1.32 -10.36
C THR A 171 4.89 -2.14 -10.29
N TRP A 172 4.30 -2.45 -11.43
CA TRP A 172 3.05 -3.19 -11.54
C TRP A 172 3.28 -4.65 -11.94
N GLY A 173 2.71 -5.56 -11.16
CA GLY A 173 2.88 -7.01 -11.29
C GLY A 173 3.98 -7.56 -10.39
N GLU A 174 4.01 -8.87 -10.23
CA GLU A 174 4.98 -9.59 -9.41
C GLU A 174 6.18 -10.02 -10.27
N PRO A 175 7.38 -10.19 -9.66
CA PRO A 175 8.56 -10.63 -10.38
C PRO A 175 8.45 -12.10 -10.85
N ASP A 176 9.42 -12.52 -11.65
CA ASP A 176 9.63 -13.93 -12.07
C ASP A 176 8.41 -14.59 -12.74
N GLY A 177 7.56 -13.76 -13.34
CA GLY A 177 6.39 -14.15 -14.09
C GLY A 177 5.13 -14.34 -13.25
N GLY A 178 5.14 -13.94 -11.97
CA GLY A 178 4.02 -14.14 -11.05
C GLY A 178 4.25 -15.26 -10.05
N THR A 179 3.85 -15.02 -8.80
CA THR A 179 3.85 -16.07 -7.76
C THR A 179 2.79 -17.15 -8.04
N ALA A 180 2.79 -18.21 -7.24
CA ALA A 180 1.84 -19.32 -7.35
C ALA A 180 0.43 -19.02 -6.80
N LYS A 181 0.10 -17.76 -6.49
CA LYS A 181 -1.24 -17.40 -5.98
C LYS A 181 -2.31 -17.69 -7.04
N PRO A 182 -3.48 -18.26 -6.68
CA PRO A 182 -4.53 -18.59 -7.64
C PRO A 182 -5.06 -17.40 -8.46
N THR A 183 -4.96 -16.19 -7.90
CA THR A 183 -5.37 -14.92 -8.52
C THR A 183 -4.31 -14.31 -9.43
N VAL A 184 -3.14 -14.96 -9.56
CA VAL A 184 -2.01 -14.46 -10.33
C VAL A 184 -1.81 -15.33 -11.57
N GLU A 185 -2.13 -14.74 -12.71
CA GLU A 185 -1.80 -15.30 -14.01
C GLU A 185 -0.35 -14.97 -14.41
N ARG A 186 0.22 -15.71 -15.38
CA ARG A 186 1.58 -15.41 -15.86
C ARG A 186 1.63 -14.07 -16.58
N HIS A 187 2.59 -13.23 -16.21
CA HIS A 187 2.72 -11.87 -16.73
C HIS A 187 4.17 -11.38 -16.68
N VAL A 188 4.43 -10.19 -17.23
CA VAL A 188 5.69 -9.45 -17.08
C VAL A 188 5.41 -8.19 -16.28
N GLN A 189 6.38 -7.71 -15.51
CA GLN A 189 6.24 -6.43 -14.81
C GLN A 189 6.29 -5.25 -15.80
N THR A 190 5.64 -4.15 -15.44
CA THR A 190 5.85 -2.84 -16.08
C THR A 190 5.96 -1.77 -15.02
N GLU A 191 6.59 -0.68 -15.39
CA GLU A 191 6.56 0.56 -14.62
C GLU A 191 5.34 1.39 -15.02
N ILE A 192 4.76 2.08 -14.04
CA ILE A 192 3.67 3.03 -14.19
C ILE A 192 4.14 4.35 -13.58
N ALA A 193 4.23 5.39 -14.40
CA ALA A 193 4.52 6.73 -13.89
C ALA A 193 3.33 7.23 -13.07
N CYS A 194 3.62 7.84 -11.92
CA CYS A 194 2.64 8.34 -10.98
C CYS A 194 2.97 9.77 -10.55
N ILE A 195 1.94 10.56 -10.30
CA ILE A 195 2.06 11.86 -9.62
C ILE A 195 1.51 11.72 -8.21
N VAL A 196 2.27 12.22 -7.23
CA VAL A 196 1.87 12.24 -5.83
C VAL A 196 0.79 13.31 -5.62
N ASP A 197 -0.33 12.92 -5.03
CA ASP A 197 -1.45 13.76 -4.64
C ASP A 197 -1.63 13.74 -3.10
N PRO A 198 -2.27 14.78 -2.53
CA PRO A 198 -2.67 14.75 -1.13
C PRO A 198 -3.57 13.56 -0.81
N CYS A 199 -3.50 13.08 0.42
CA CYS A 199 -4.40 12.07 0.96
C CYS A 199 -5.15 12.66 2.16
N PRO A 200 -6.49 12.76 2.15
CA PRO A 200 -7.42 12.35 1.08
C PRO A 200 -7.27 13.13 -0.23
N ILE A 201 -7.56 12.48 -1.36
CA ILE A 201 -7.55 13.13 -2.69
C ILE A 201 -8.80 13.99 -2.93
N SER A 202 -9.93 13.66 -2.31
CA SER A 202 -11.15 14.49 -2.34
C SER A 202 -10.94 15.79 -1.56
N VAL A 203 -11.30 16.92 -2.18
CA VAL A 203 -11.27 18.25 -1.55
C VAL A 203 -12.23 18.30 -0.36
N GLU A 204 -13.44 17.77 -0.55
CA GLU A 204 -14.50 17.73 0.45
C GLU A 204 -14.08 16.90 1.68
N ALA A 205 -13.45 15.75 1.46
CA ALA A 205 -12.93 14.92 2.55
C ALA A 205 -11.83 15.63 3.34
N ARG A 206 -10.93 16.37 2.67
CA ARG A 206 -9.90 17.17 3.35
C ARG A 206 -10.50 18.27 4.22
N GLU A 207 -11.54 18.95 3.74
CA GLU A 207 -12.22 20.00 4.50
C GLU A 207 -13.03 19.45 5.68
N ALA A 208 -13.70 18.31 5.51
CA ALA A 208 -14.46 17.65 6.58
C ALA A 208 -13.54 17.17 7.71
N TYR A 209 -12.41 16.52 7.40
CA TYR A 209 -11.48 16.04 8.44
C TYR A 209 -10.75 17.17 9.16
N ARG A 210 -10.41 18.27 8.48
CA ARG A 210 -9.83 19.45 9.15
C ARG A 210 -10.74 20.02 10.23
N LYS A 211 -12.07 19.97 10.05
CA LYS A 211 -13.05 20.44 11.04
C LYS A 211 -13.22 19.50 12.23
N GLN A 212 -12.82 18.23 12.11
CA GLN A 212 -12.87 17.24 13.20
C GLN A 212 -11.58 17.19 14.03
N ALA A 213 -10.49 17.73 13.50
CA ALA A 213 -9.17 17.79 14.16
C ALA A 213 -8.95 19.07 15.00
N ILE A 214 -9.94 19.97 15.04
CA ILE A 214 -10.01 21.18 15.89
C ILE A 214 -11.03 20.90 16.99
#